data_AF-A0AAV5VAM5-F1
#
_entry.id   AF-A0AAV5VAM5-F1
#
_cell.length_a   1.000
_cell.length_b   1.000
_cell.length_c   1.000
_cell.angle_alpha   90.00
_cell.angle_beta   90.00
_cell.angle_gamma   90.00
#
_symmetry.space_group_name_H-M   'P 1'
#
loop_
_entity.id
_entity.type
_entity.pdbx_description
1 polymer ?
#
loop_
_entity_poly.entity_id
_entity_poly.type
_entity_poly.pdbx_seq_one_letter_code
_entity_poly.pdbx_strand_id
1 'polypeptide(L)'
;RIVGMGNQYSAPHKTGHSPYTRSGLAPPPILKKSGSDKPSHRINDPMSLELHMADERVRASGLSPAEREWRGKWIADQHLHADEPIMVDAVHRQLNPIRVLYRAPFDWMYKHLLRPTFGTYYGTAVRVTLPKALMAFAVFQTMYYYWKYEAKDWAHLRGIETMPQKEILIRRHEMDTNLLDKGLANPAKYGYISPTFEKRTAILDVGETKRPW
;
A
#
# COMPACT_ATOMS: atom_id res chain seq x y z
N ARG A 1 44.98 -36.72 28.19
CA ARG A 1 44.29 -37.86 27.53
C ARG A 1 42.79 -37.64 27.71
N ILE A 2 42.13 -37.00 26.75
CA ILE A 2 40.67 -36.78 26.75
C ILE A 2 40.14 -37.48 25.50
N VAL A 3 39.30 -38.48 25.70
CA VAL A 3 38.67 -39.28 24.63
C VAL A 3 37.39 -38.54 24.22
N GLY A 4 37.36 -38.00 23.00
CA GLY A 4 36.15 -37.43 22.41
C GLY A 4 35.30 -38.54 21.80
N MET A 5 34.07 -38.70 22.29
CA MET A 5 33.03 -39.53 21.65
C MET A 5 32.71 -38.96 20.27
N GLY A 6 33.02 -39.72 19.22
CA GLY A 6 32.61 -39.40 17.86
C GLY A 6 31.11 -39.68 17.67
N ASN A 7 30.41 -38.73 17.04
CA ASN A 7 29.04 -38.94 16.57
C ASN A 7 29.02 -40.06 15.52
N GLN A 8 28.57 -41.25 15.91
CA GLN A 8 28.31 -42.34 14.97
C GLN A 8 26.98 -42.08 14.27
N TYR A 9 27.02 -41.32 13.17
CA TYR A 9 25.89 -41.26 12.26
C TYR A 9 25.82 -42.58 11.47
N SER A 10 24.85 -43.44 11.82
CA SER A 10 24.49 -44.61 11.01
C SER A 10 23.40 -44.20 10.04
N ALA A 11 23.70 -44.28 8.74
CA ALA A 11 22.77 -43.80 7.73
C ALA A 11 21.61 -44.80 7.54
N PRO A 12 20.35 -44.33 7.39
CA PRO A 12 19.17 -45.20 7.35
C PRO A 12 19.17 -46.16 6.15
N HIS A 13 18.49 -47.29 6.26
CA HIS A 13 18.45 -48.30 5.20
C HIS A 13 17.87 -47.71 3.90
N LYS A 14 18.50 -48.01 2.76
CA LYS A 14 18.05 -47.51 1.46
C LYS A 14 16.69 -48.14 1.12
N THR A 15 15.71 -47.30 0.82
CA THR A 15 14.42 -47.74 0.28
C THR A 15 14.41 -47.50 -1.23
N GLY A 16 14.12 -48.54 -2.02
CA GLY A 16 13.99 -48.46 -3.48
C GLY A 16 15.24 -48.84 -4.29
N HIS A 17 15.02 -49.27 -5.54
CA HIS A 17 16.06 -49.61 -6.52
C HIS A 17 16.61 -48.35 -7.20
N SER A 18 17.80 -48.38 -7.79
CA SER A 18 18.28 -47.26 -8.64
C SER A 18 17.27 -46.99 -9.77
N PRO A 19 16.95 -45.74 -10.14
CA PRO A 19 17.70 -44.48 -9.92
C PRO A 19 17.17 -43.59 -8.79
N TYR A 20 16.31 -44.11 -7.91
CA TYR A 20 15.68 -43.31 -6.86
C TYR A 20 16.66 -42.93 -5.74
N THR A 21 16.46 -41.74 -5.17
CA THR A 21 17.24 -41.24 -4.02
C THR A 21 16.94 -42.07 -2.76
N ARG A 22 17.75 -41.90 -1.69
CA ARG A 22 17.57 -42.64 -0.43
C ARG A 22 16.20 -42.41 0.25
N SER A 23 15.46 -41.37 -0.16
CA SER A 23 14.09 -41.05 0.27
C SER A 23 13.00 -41.57 -0.67
N GLY A 24 13.35 -42.33 -1.73
CA GLY A 24 12.40 -42.90 -2.68
C GLY A 24 11.88 -41.93 -3.75
N LEU A 25 12.27 -40.64 -3.70
CA LEU A 25 11.90 -39.66 -4.70
C LEU A 25 12.79 -39.78 -5.94
N ALA A 26 12.18 -39.58 -7.12
CA ALA A 26 12.90 -39.52 -8.39
C ALA A 26 13.85 -38.31 -8.40
N PRO A 27 15.11 -38.48 -8.82
CA PRO A 27 16.01 -37.36 -8.98
C PRO A 27 15.47 -36.39 -10.05
N PRO A 28 15.62 -35.08 -9.86
CA PRO A 28 15.16 -34.09 -10.84
C PRO A 28 15.84 -34.33 -12.20
N PRO A 29 15.10 -34.22 -13.32
CA PRO A 29 15.63 -34.56 -14.64
C PRO A 29 16.77 -33.63 -15.05
N ILE A 30 17.90 -34.23 -15.43
CA ILE A 30 19.06 -33.52 -15.96
C ILE A 30 18.92 -33.47 -17.49
N LEU A 31 18.73 -32.29 -18.06
CA LEU A 31 18.61 -32.12 -19.51
C LEU A 31 20.03 -32.02 -20.13
N LYS A 32 20.76 -33.14 -20.13
CA LYS A 32 22.00 -33.28 -20.89
C LYS A 32 21.66 -33.90 -22.25
N LYS A 33 21.86 -33.16 -23.34
CA LYS A 33 21.78 -33.74 -24.70
C LYS A 33 22.83 -34.85 -24.77
N SER A 34 22.41 -36.07 -25.10
CA SER A 34 23.29 -37.25 -25.15
C SER A 34 24.54 -36.93 -25.99
N GLY A 35 25.73 -37.11 -25.41
CA GLY A 35 27.03 -36.81 -26.04
C GLY A 35 27.56 -35.38 -25.91
N SER A 36 26.90 -34.47 -25.18
CA SER A 36 27.42 -33.11 -24.95
C SER A 36 28.50 -33.07 -23.87
N ASP A 37 29.64 -32.46 -24.15
CA ASP A 37 30.72 -32.23 -23.18
C ASP A 37 30.46 -31.02 -22.24
N LYS A 38 29.26 -30.43 -22.34
CA LYS A 38 28.89 -29.28 -21.51
C LYS A 38 28.58 -29.74 -20.07
N PRO A 39 29.04 -29.00 -19.04
CA PRO A 39 28.63 -29.24 -17.67
C PRO A 39 27.12 -29.02 -17.53
N SER A 40 26.45 -29.88 -16.75
CA SER A 40 25.01 -29.80 -16.53
C SER A 40 24.66 -28.58 -15.67
N HIS A 41 23.78 -27.69 -16.15
CA HIS A 41 23.22 -26.58 -15.38
C HIS A 41 21.68 -26.66 -15.35
N ARG A 42 21.07 -26.10 -14.31
CA ARG A 42 19.60 -25.93 -14.18
C ARG A 42 19.19 -24.63 -14.89
N ILE A 43 18.07 -24.66 -15.61
CA ILE A 43 17.71 -23.67 -16.65
C ILE A 43 17.43 -22.24 -16.13
N ASN A 44 17.18 -22.01 -14.84
CA ASN A 44 16.75 -20.70 -14.33
C ASN A 44 17.42 -20.26 -13.01
N ASP A 45 18.53 -20.88 -12.63
CA ASP A 45 19.27 -20.43 -11.45
C ASP A 45 20.37 -19.46 -11.92
N PRO A 46 20.47 -18.22 -11.42
CA PRO A 46 21.72 -17.48 -11.56
C PRO A 46 22.82 -18.43 -11.10
N MET A 47 23.89 -18.56 -11.89
CA MET A 47 24.95 -19.50 -11.58
C MET A 47 25.41 -19.23 -10.15
N SER A 48 25.09 -20.15 -9.23
CA SER A 48 25.38 -19.98 -7.81
C SER A 48 26.86 -19.64 -7.67
N LEU A 49 27.15 -18.59 -6.89
CA LEU A 49 28.52 -18.21 -6.54
C LEU A 49 29.31 -19.42 -6.00
N GLU A 50 28.61 -20.36 -5.37
CA GLU A 50 29.18 -21.54 -4.72
C GLU A 50 29.32 -22.75 -5.66
N LEU A 51 28.71 -22.73 -6.85
CA LEU A 51 28.80 -23.80 -7.88
C LEU A 51 28.75 -25.23 -7.27
N HIS A 52 29.51 -26.18 -7.81
CA HIS A 52 29.76 -27.50 -7.20
C HIS A 52 30.69 -27.46 -5.97
N MET A 53 31.24 -26.29 -5.59
CA MET A 53 32.08 -26.12 -4.39
C MET A 53 31.23 -26.05 -3.12
N ALA A 54 29.90 -25.97 -3.24
CA ALA A 54 28.97 -26.20 -2.14
C ALA A 54 29.13 -27.61 -1.53
N ASP A 55 29.56 -28.60 -2.32
CA ASP A 55 29.88 -29.95 -1.84
C ASP A 55 31.33 -30.02 -1.32
N GLU A 56 31.49 -30.41 -0.06
CA GLU A 56 32.78 -30.42 0.65
C GLU A 56 33.79 -31.39 0.01
N ARG A 57 33.31 -32.49 -0.59
CA ARG A 57 34.18 -33.47 -1.27
C ARG A 57 34.81 -32.90 -2.54
N VAL A 58 34.03 -32.13 -3.29
CA VAL A 58 34.47 -31.48 -4.54
C VAL A 58 35.34 -30.26 -4.22
N ARG A 59 35.08 -29.59 -3.09
CA ARG A 59 35.92 -28.50 -2.58
C ARG A 59 37.35 -28.96 -2.27
N ALA A 60 37.51 -30.18 -1.74
CA ALA A 60 38.83 -30.75 -1.45
C ALA A 60 39.67 -31.04 -2.70
N SER A 61 39.04 -31.30 -3.86
CA SER A 61 39.75 -31.52 -5.13
C SER A 61 40.14 -30.24 -5.88
N GLY A 62 39.67 -29.08 -5.43
CA GLY A 62 39.92 -27.80 -6.08
C GLY A 62 39.23 -27.64 -7.44
N LEU A 63 39.53 -26.54 -8.12
CA LEU A 63 38.95 -26.18 -9.43
C LEU A 63 39.87 -26.63 -10.58
N SER A 64 39.32 -27.22 -11.64
CA SER A 64 40.10 -27.55 -12.83
C SER A 64 40.61 -26.29 -13.55
N PRO A 65 41.68 -26.38 -14.38
CA PRO A 65 42.17 -25.23 -15.13
C PRO A 65 41.09 -24.58 -16.02
N ALA A 66 40.28 -25.40 -16.69
CA ALA A 66 39.20 -24.93 -17.54
C ALA A 66 38.12 -24.17 -16.73
N GLU A 67 37.71 -24.71 -15.59
CA GLU A 67 36.73 -24.05 -14.72
C GLU A 67 37.27 -22.74 -14.14
N ARG A 68 38.58 -22.64 -13.89
CA ARG A 68 39.22 -21.42 -13.42
C ARG A 68 39.18 -20.31 -14.47
N GLU A 69 39.41 -20.66 -15.73
CA GLU A 69 39.28 -19.73 -16.85
C GLU A 69 37.85 -19.23 -17.02
N TRP A 70 36.87 -20.15 -16.98
CA TRP A 70 35.45 -19.79 -17.06
C TRP A 70 35.00 -18.90 -15.90
N ARG A 71 35.49 -19.17 -14.69
CA ARG A 71 35.18 -18.35 -13.51
C ARG A 71 35.84 -16.98 -13.57
N GLY A 72 37.04 -16.87 -14.12
CA GLY A 72 37.68 -15.59 -14.40
C GLY A 72 36.85 -14.71 -15.35
N LYS A 73 36.34 -15.30 -16.43
CA LYS A 73 35.42 -14.62 -17.37
C LYS A 73 34.14 -14.18 -16.70
N TRP A 74 33.50 -15.06 -15.93
CA TRP A 74 32.27 -14.74 -15.21
C TRP A 74 32.43 -13.57 -14.23
N ILE A 75 33.53 -13.54 -13.47
CA ILE A 75 33.82 -12.42 -12.54
C ILE A 75 34.05 -11.12 -13.31
N ALA A 76 34.74 -11.18 -14.47
CA ALA A 76 34.89 -10.02 -15.33
C ALA A 76 33.52 -9.50 -15.81
N ASP A 77 32.61 -10.39 -16.19
CA ASP A 77 31.25 -10.06 -16.64
C ASP A 77 30.35 -9.47 -15.53
N GLN A 78 30.72 -9.61 -14.25
CA GLN A 78 30.01 -8.95 -13.15
C GLN A 78 30.39 -7.48 -12.98
N HIS A 79 31.42 -6.97 -13.68
CA HIS A 79 31.73 -5.55 -13.65
C HIS A 79 30.73 -4.80 -14.54
N LEU A 80 29.80 -4.08 -13.89
CA LEU A 80 28.91 -3.17 -14.59
C LEU A 80 29.71 -2.04 -15.25
N HIS A 81 29.15 -1.47 -16.31
CA HIS A 81 29.73 -0.29 -16.94
C HIS A 81 29.75 0.88 -15.94
N ALA A 82 30.76 1.75 -16.01
CA ALA A 82 30.90 2.88 -15.09
C ALA A 82 29.68 3.82 -15.09
N ASP A 83 28.96 3.87 -16.22
CA ASP A 83 27.76 4.71 -16.38
C ASP A 83 26.48 4.05 -15.85
N GLU A 84 26.53 2.80 -15.40
CA GLU A 84 25.39 2.11 -14.82
C GLU A 84 25.34 2.30 -13.29
N PRO A 85 24.15 2.49 -12.69
CA PRO A 85 22.83 2.47 -13.30
C PRO A 85 22.45 3.81 -13.99
N ILE A 86 22.05 3.75 -15.27
CA ILE A 86 21.53 4.92 -15.99
C ILE A 86 20.08 5.16 -15.54
N MET A 87 19.90 6.13 -14.66
CA MET A 87 18.58 6.56 -14.21
C MET A 87 17.88 7.38 -15.30
N VAL A 88 17.11 6.71 -16.17
CA VAL A 88 16.31 7.38 -17.20
C VAL A 88 15.04 7.99 -16.59
N ASP A 89 15.12 9.27 -16.23
CA ASP A 89 14.01 10.04 -15.63
C ASP A 89 12.78 10.15 -16.56
N ALA A 90 12.96 10.00 -17.87
CA ALA A 90 11.93 10.21 -18.88
C ALA A 90 10.91 9.07 -19.01
N VAL A 91 11.32 7.81 -18.86
CA VAL A 91 10.44 6.63 -19.07
C VAL A 91 9.42 6.50 -17.93
N HIS A 92 9.75 6.99 -16.74
CA HIS A 92 8.91 6.88 -15.55
C HIS A 92 8.06 8.13 -15.26
N ARG A 93 8.15 9.17 -16.11
CA ARG A 93 7.59 10.51 -15.82
C ARG A 93 6.67 11.04 -16.93
N GLN A 94 5.82 10.21 -17.49
CA GLN A 94 4.62 10.70 -18.18
C GLN A 94 3.59 11.15 -17.12
N LEU A 95 3.76 12.36 -16.57
CA LEU A 95 2.80 12.96 -15.63
C LEU A 95 1.95 14.01 -16.34
N ASN A 96 0.64 14.00 -16.07
CA ASN A 96 -0.30 15.04 -16.53
C ASN A 96 0.23 16.45 -16.20
N PRO A 97 0.12 17.43 -17.11
CA PRO A 97 0.67 18.78 -16.92
C PRO A 97 0.12 19.48 -15.67
N ILE A 98 -1.17 19.27 -15.36
CA ILE A 98 -1.81 19.76 -14.13
C ILE A 98 -1.10 19.20 -12.89
N ARG A 99 -0.72 17.92 -12.93
CA ARG A 99 0.01 17.25 -11.85
C ARG A 99 1.43 17.75 -11.72
N VAL A 100 2.08 18.14 -12.82
CA VAL A 100 3.39 18.79 -12.78
C VAL A 100 3.28 20.16 -12.12
N LEU A 101 2.26 20.95 -12.49
CA LEU A 101 2.06 22.31 -12.00
C LEU A 101 1.94 22.38 -10.47
N TYR A 102 0.98 21.65 -9.87
CA TYR A 102 0.77 21.74 -8.42
C TYR A 102 1.88 21.06 -7.60
N ARG A 103 2.66 20.15 -8.22
CA ARG A 103 3.78 19.45 -7.59
C ARG A 103 5.08 20.25 -7.65
N ALA A 104 5.26 21.08 -8.67
CA ALA A 104 6.47 21.87 -8.92
C ALA A 104 7.00 22.64 -7.69
N PRO A 105 6.20 23.41 -6.93
CA PRO A 105 6.73 24.16 -5.78
C PRO A 105 7.26 23.24 -4.67
N PHE A 106 6.60 22.11 -4.40
CA PHE A 106 7.02 21.16 -3.39
C PHE A 106 8.22 20.31 -3.84
N ASP A 107 8.32 20.02 -5.13
CA ASP A 107 9.49 19.36 -5.72
C ASP A 107 10.73 20.27 -5.65
N TRP A 108 10.56 21.58 -5.90
CA TRP A 108 11.60 22.58 -5.74
C TRP A 108 12.05 22.67 -4.27
N MET A 109 11.11 22.83 -3.34
CA MET A 109 11.39 22.86 -1.90
C MET A 109 12.11 21.59 -1.43
N TYR A 110 11.72 20.42 -1.94
CA TYR A 110 12.40 19.17 -1.60
C TYR A 110 13.85 19.13 -2.08
N LYS A 111 14.11 19.51 -3.34
CA LYS A 111 15.45 19.44 -3.94
C LYS A 111 16.41 20.45 -3.31
N HIS A 112 15.95 21.68 -3.08
CA HIS A 112 16.82 22.80 -2.69
C HIS A 112 16.87 23.04 -1.18
N LEU A 113 15.80 22.73 -0.44
CA LEU A 113 15.72 23.00 0.99
C LEU A 113 15.76 21.72 1.81
N LEU A 114 14.81 20.79 1.60
CA LEU A 114 14.62 19.65 2.51
C LEU A 114 15.70 18.59 2.40
N ARG A 115 16.09 18.20 1.18
CA ARG A 115 17.11 17.17 0.95
C ARG A 115 18.49 17.55 1.53
N PRO A 116 19.02 18.77 1.33
CA PRO A 116 20.33 19.12 1.88
C PRO A 116 20.32 19.35 3.40
N THR A 117 19.20 19.75 4.00
CA THR A 117 19.13 20.06 5.44
C THR A 117 18.75 18.86 6.30
N PHE A 118 17.73 18.10 5.91
CA PHE A 118 17.16 17.00 6.70
C PHE A 118 17.54 15.61 6.16
N GLY A 119 18.25 15.54 5.03
CA GLY A 119 18.55 14.29 4.35
C GLY A 119 17.35 13.72 3.59
N THR A 120 17.56 12.56 2.98
CA THR A 120 16.57 11.93 2.07
C THR A 120 15.36 11.38 2.82
N TYR A 121 15.55 10.76 3.98
CA TYR A 121 14.45 10.13 4.73
C TYR A 121 13.44 11.16 5.24
N TYR A 122 13.88 12.13 6.06
CA TYR A 122 13.00 13.15 6.59
C TYR A 122 12.49 14.10 5.51
N GLY A 123 13.33 14.44 4.52
CA GLY A 123 12.90 15.27 3.40
C GLY A 123 11.78 14.65 2.59
N THR A 124 11.81 13.33 2.36
CA THR A 124 10.73 12.63 1.64
C THR A 124 9.45 12.55 2.45
N ALA A 125 9.56 12.32 3.77
CA ALA A 125 8.40 12.37 4.66
C ALA A 125 7.68 13.74 4.58
N VAL A 126 8.43 14.85 4.74
CA VAL A 126 7.86 16.21 4.67
C VAL A 126 7.26 16.51 3.29
N ARG A 127 7.93 16.12 2.20
CA ARG A 127 7.41 16.31 0.83
C ARG A 127 6.06 15.64 0.60
N VAL A 128 5.79 14.51 1.27
CA VAL A 128 4.54 13.77 1.09
C VAL A 128 3.45 14.24 2.06
N THR A 129 3.81 14.58 3.30
CA THR A 129 2.83 14.94 4.35
C THR A 129 2.35 16.38 4.22
N LEU A 130 3.25 17.33 3.93
CA LEU A 130 2.94 18.76 3.97
C LEU A 130 1.90 19.18 2.91
N PRO A 131 1.99 18.76 1.63
CA PRO A 131 0.96 19.10 0.65
C PRO A 131 -0.40 18.49 0.99
N LYS A 132 -0.42 17.28 1.55
CA LYS A 132 -1.67 16.61 1.98
C LYS A 132 -2.31 17.33 3.16
N ALA A 133 -1.50 17.77 4.13
CA ALA A 133 -1.97 18.56 5.27
C ALA A 133 -2.55 19.90 4.81
N LEU A 134 -1.89 20.60 3.88
CA LEU A 134 -2.40 21.86 3.32
C LEU A 134 -3.70 21.67 2.53
N MET A 135 -3.80 20.62 1.71
CA MET A 135 -5.04 20.31 1.00
C MET A 135 -6.17 19.95 1.96
N ALA A 136 -5.89 19.12 2.97
CA ALA A 136 -6.88 18.79 3.99
C ALA A 136 -7.36 20.04 4.73
N PHE A 137 -6.43 20.90 5.17
CA PHE A 137 -6.75 22.17 5.81
C PHE A 137 -7.62 23.07 4.93
N ALA A 138 -7.26 23.23 3.65
CA ALA A 138 -8.04 24.01 2.70
C ALA A 138 -9.46 23.46 2.55
N VAL A 139 -9.62 22.14 2.35
CA VAL A 139 -10.92 21.48 2.24
C VAL A 139 -11.75 21.69 3.50
N PHE A 140 -11.17 21.46 4.69
CA PHE A 140 -11.86 21.68 5.96
C PHE A 140 -12.30 23.14 6.12
N GLN A 141 -11.43 24.09 5.78
CA GLN A 141 -11.75 25.51 5.88
C GLN A 141 -12.86 25.90 4.91
N THR A 142 -12.84 25.40 3.67
CA THR A 142 -13.91 25.64 2.68
C THR A 142 -15.22 25.01 3.14
N MET A 143 -15.20 23.77 3.63
CA MET A 143 -16.40 23.12 4.17
C MET A 143 -16.96 23.87 5.38
N TYR A 144 -16.10 24.27 6.31
CA TYR A 144 -16.50 25.05 7.50
C TYR A 144 -17.09 26.40 7.10
N TYR A 145 -16.44 27.12 6.18
CA TYR A 145 -16.92 28.40 5.69
C TYR A 145 -18.29 28.24 5.01
N TYR A 146 -18.43 27.26 4.13
CA TYR A 146 -19.68 26.97 3.43
C TYR A 146 -20.79 26.61 4.42
N TRP A 147 -20.50 25.75 5.40
CA TRP A 147 -21.47 25.39 6.43
C TRP A 147 -21.87 26.60 7.30
N LYS A 148 -20.92 27.46 7.66
CA LYS A 148 -21.17 28.61 8.54
C LYS A 148 -21.96 29.73 7.88
N TYR A 149 -21.68 30.04 6.61
CA TYR A 149 -22.21 31.25 5.95
C TYR A 149 -23.23 30.96 4.84
N GLU A 150 -23.23 29.76 4.26
CA GLU A 150 -24.24 29.30 3.30
C GLU A 150 -25.19 28.30 3.98
N ALA A 151 -25.50 28.52 5.26
CA ALA A 151 -26.60 27.84 5.92
C ALA A 151 -27.91 28.25 5.24
N LYS A 152 -28.74 27.26 4.92
CA LYS A 152 -30.01 27.49 4.24
C LYS A 152 -30.96 28.22 5.20
N ASP A 153 -31.38 29.40 4.80
CA ASP A 153 -32.29 30.25 5.57
C ASP A 153 -33.50 30.64 4.71
N TRP A 154 -34.53 31.24 5.30
CA TRP A 154 -35.70 31.71 4.56
C TRP A 154 -35.35 32.72 3.44
N ALA A 155 -34.24 33.45 3.58
CA ALA A 155 -33.71 34.36 2.57
C ALA A 155 -32.87 33.66 1.47
N HIS A 156 -32.36 32.44 1.71
CA HIS A 156 -31.45 31.73 0.80
C HIS A 156 -31.91 30.27 0.57
N LEU A 157 -32.43 29.98 -0.62
CA LEU A 157 -32.97 28.66 -1.00
C LEU A 157 -31.91 27.54 -1.13
N ARG A 158 -30.64 27.91 -1.33
CA ARG A 158 -29.49 27.01 -1.46
C ARG A 158 -28.74 26.90 -0.13
N GLY A 159 -27.97 25.83 0.04
CA GLY A 159 -27.13 25.66 1.23
C GLY A 159 -27.45 24.42 2.06
N ILE A 160 -26.74 24.27 3.17
CA ILE A 160 -26.92 23.15 4.09
C ILE A 160 -28.08 23.46 5.03
N GLU A 161 -29.09 22.60 5.04
CA GLU A 161 -30.21 22.67 5.99
C GLU A 161 -29.78 22.03 7.32
N THR A 162 -29.55 22.86 8.34
CA THR A 162 -29.26 22.37 9.69
C THR A 162 -30.57 22.20 10.45
N MET A 163 -30.98 20.95 10.65
CA MET A 163 -32.07 20.65 11.57
C MET A 163 -31.54 20.63 12.99
N PRO A 164 -32.23 21.25 13.97
CA PRO A 164 -31.85 21.06 15.37
C PRO A 164 -31.90 19.57 15.67
N GLN A 165 -30.83 19.05 16.28
CA GLN A 165 -30.83 17.67 16.71
C GLN A 165 -31.92 17.48 17.76
N LYS A 166 -32.71 16.42 17.62
CA LYS A 166 -33.66 16.03 18.67
C LYS A 166 -32.85 15.65 19.90
N GLU A 167 -32.99 16.42 20.97
CA GLU A 167 -32.34 16.11 22.24
C GLU A 167 -32.87 14.76 22.77
N ILE A 168 -31.93 13.84 23.02
CA ILE A 168 -32.23 12.53 23.57
C ILE A 168 -32.14 12.65 25.10
N LEU A 169 -33.31 12.67 25.74
CA LEU A 169 -33.41 12.71 27.20
C LEU A 169 -33.43 11.29 27.75
N ILE A 170 -32.30 10.84 28.30
CA ILE A 170 -32.11 9.47 28.81
C ILE A 170 -33.11 9.14 29.93
N ARG A 171 -33.34 10.09 30.86
CA ARG A 171 -34.29 9.94 31.98
C ARG A 171 -35.55 10.78 31.81
N ARG A 172 -36.14 10.77 30.62
CA ARG A 172 -37.36 11.53 30.33
C ARG A 172 -38.52 11.21 31.29
N HIS A 173 -38.61 9.96 31.71
CA HIS A 173 -39.71 9.46 32.56
C HIS A 173 -39.66 9.98 34.00
N GLU A 174 -38.49 10.42 34.48
CA GLU A 174 -38.31 10.99 35.83
C GLU A 174 -38.62 12.49 35.87
N MET A 175 -38.77 13.13 34.70
CA MET A 175 -38.94 14.58 34.60
C MET A 175 -40.41 14.98 34.57
N ASP A 176 -40.73 16.07 35.25
CA ASP A 176 -42.07 16.64 35.23
C ASP A 176 -42.44 17.10 33.80
N THR A 177 -43.60 16.65 33.33
CA THR A 177 -44.16 16.96 32.01
C THR A 177 -44.23 18.46 31.73
N ASN A 178 -44.58 19.26 32.75
CA ASN A 178 -44.68 20.72 32.61
C ASN A 178 -43.29 21.38 32.39
N LEU A 179 -42.24 20.80 32.98
CA LEU A 179 -40.87 21.26 32.77
C LEU A 179 -40.34 20.82 31.40
N LEU A 180 -40.72 19.62 30.93
CA LEU A 180 -40.32 19.13 29.60
C LEU A 180 -40.86 20.02 28.47
N ASP A 181 -42.12 20.47 28.58
CA ASP A 181 -42.74 21.34 27.58
C ASP A 181 -42.18 22.76 27.55
N LYS A 182 -41.60 23.22 28.67
CA LYS A 182 -40.97 24.54 28.79
C LYS A 182 -39.48 24.51 28.46
N GLY A 183 -38.80 23.42 28.81
CA GLY A 183 -37.35 23.28 28.65
C GLY A 183 -36.91 22.87 27.25
N LEU A 184 -37.74 22.15 26.51
CA LEU A 184 -37.43 21.73 25.14
C LEU A 184 -38.05 22.68 24.13
N ALA A 185 -37.23 23.20 23.22
CA ALA A 185 -37.73 23.87 22.03
C ALA A 185 -38.48 22.84 21.16
N ASN A 186 -39.80 22.96 21.08
CA ASN A 186 -40.62 22.16 20.16
C ASN A 186 -40.93 22.98 18.90
N PRO A 187 -40.17 22.84 17.80
CA PRO A 187 -40.39 23.62 16.58
C PRO A 187 -41.76 23.32 15.94
N ALA A 188 -42.35 22.15 16.19
CA ALA A 188 -43.67 21.79 15.68
C ALA A 188 -44.82 22.48 16.44
N LYS A 189 -44.58 23.00 17.65
CA LYS A 189 -45.61 23.67 18.47
C LYS A 189 -46.23 24.88 17.78
N TYR A 190 -45.43 25.58 16.95
CA TYR A 190 -45.88 26.76 16.22
C TYR A 190 -46.31 26.44 14.78
N GLY A 191 -46.41 25.16 14.41
CA GLY A 191 -46.72 24.76 13.03
C GLY A 191 -45.71 25.26 12.00
N TYR A 192 -44.47 25.55 12.42
CA TYR A 192 -43.42 25.98 11.50
C TYR A 192 -42.97 24.76 10.69
N ILE A 193 -43.59 24.59 9.53
CA ILE A 193 -43.22 23.62 8.52
C ILE A 193 -42.19 24.32 7.64
N SER A 194 -40.97 23.78 7.53
CA SER A 194 -40.00 24.38 6.63
C SER A 194 -40.58 24.34 5.20
N PRO A 195 -40.49 25.45 4.43
CA PRO A 195 -41.08 25.53 3.09
C PRO A 195 -40.62 24.43 2.13
N THR A 196 -39.57 23.69 2.48
CA THR A 196 -38.92 22.67 1.67
C THR A 196 -39.52 21.28 1.81
N PHE A 197 -40.28 20.99 2.88
CA PHE A 197 -41.04 19.74 2.98
C PHE A 197 -42.25 19.76 2.04
N GLU A 198 -43.07 20.82 2.10
CA GLU A 198 -44.21 21.02 1.19
C GLU A 198 -43.80 21.22 -0.26
N LYS A 199 -42.68 21.92 -0.56
CA LYS A 199 -42.26 22.09 -1.96
C LYS A 199 -41.87 20.77 -2.64
N ARG A 200 -41.46 19.72 -1.90
CA ARG A 200 -41.20 18.39 -2.50
C ARG A 200 -42.49 17.66 -2.85
N THR A 201 -43.55 17.83 -2.08
CA THR A 201 -44.85 17.22 -2.35
C THR A 201 -45.74 18.07 -3.25
N ALA A 202 -45.54 19.39 -3.31
CA ALA A 202 -46.36 20.31 -4.10
C ALA A 202 -46.05 20.32 -5.61
N ILE A 203 -44.87 19.83 -6.04
CA ILE A 203 -44.53 19.71 -7.47
C ILE A 203 -44.99 18.36 -8.03
N LEU A 204 -45.14 17.35 -7.19
CA LEU A 204 -45.65 16.05 -7.58
C LEU A 204 -47.16 16.07 -7.34
N ASP A 205 -47.96 16.17 -8.40
CA ASP A 205 -49.38 15.86 -8.32
C ASP A 205 -49.53 14.35 -8.05
N VAL A 206 -49.50 13.96 -6.77
CA VAL A 206 -49.65 12.56 -6.35
C VAL A 206 -51.14 12.16 -6.27
N GLY A 207 -52.06 13.06 -6.63
CA GLY A 207 -53.49 12.88 -6.46
C GLY A 207 -53.92 12.78 -4.99
N GLU A 208 -55.22 12.63 -4.76
CA GLU A 208 -55.76 12.41 -3.42
C GLU A 208 -55.27 11.07 -2.85
N THR A 209 -54.73 11.09 -1.63
CA THR A 209 -54.27 9.88 -0.95
C THR A 209 -55.47 8.96 -0.67
N LYS A 210 -55.49 7.78 -1.31
CA LYS A 210 -56.55 6.75 -1.14
C LYS A 210 -56.69 6.15 0.27
N ARG A 211 -55.97 6.63 1.29
CA ARG A 211 -55.98 6.03 2.63
C ARG A 211 -56.97 6.77 3.54
N PRO A 212 -57.90 6.06 4.21
CA PRO A 212 -58.89 6.66 5.09
C PRO A 212 -58.36 6.80 6.52
N TRP A 213 -57.27 7.54 6.71
CA TRP A 213 -56.85 8.03 8.03
C TRP A 213 -56.03 9.31 7.93
#